data_AF-A0A2A6RFV2-F1
#
_entry.id   AF-A0A2A6RFV2-F1
#
_cell.length_a   1.000
_cell.length_b   1.000
_cell.length_c   1.000
_cell.angle_alpha   90.00
_cell.angle_beta   90.00
_cell.angle_gamma   90.00
#
_symmetry.space_group_name_H-M   'P 1'
#
loop_
_entity.id
_entity.type
_entity.pdbx_description
1 polymer ?
#
loop_
_entity_poly.entity_id
_entity_poly.type
_entity_poly.pdbx_seq_one_letter_code
_entity_poly.pdbx_strand_id
1 'polypeptide(L)'
;MELNFCSEIATWLESLAPDRVPVAPPPELLAHVAGCRRCHAALLLLAAAQLGEAWSPAELDCDQCSDDLPAFIDVQRDEGGRAALREYPHVWWHLWHCPDCVEVYHMVLTLQQAEAELQLPPLPLWSLVPQPEVAHRAQATLAIHNFALAPTLPQPALPAGVAMGMTVHYAGHDQDYACEAHVRQLSDQWYVQVTLAPPLAGTVVLQLDTAILRAPLDHEGRAALGPFPLELLPHGTTVSLDLRVETEDR
;
A
#
# COMPACT_ATOMS: atom_id res chain seq x y z
N MET A 1 -33.75 16.86 -5.26
CA MET A 1 -33.01 17.61 -6.28
C MET A 1 -32.43 16.56 -7.21
N GLU A 2 -33.14 16.25 -8.29
CA GLU A 2 -32.69 15.24 -9.25
C GLU A 2 -31.54 15.86 -10.06
N LEU A 3 -30.32 15.35 -9.85
CA LEU A 3 -29.16 15.76 -10.62
C LEU A 3 -29.37 15.34 -12.07
N ASN A 4 -29.32 16.30 -13.00
CA ASN A 4 -29.56 16.04 -14.42
C ASN A 4 -28.25 15.62 -15.11
N PHE A 5 -27.66 14.52 -14.63
CA PHE A 5 -26.40 13.96 -15.13
C PHE A 5 -26.41 13.69 -16.65
N CYS A 6 -27.59 13.40 -17.21
CA CYS A 6 -27.79 13.27 -18.64
C CYS A 6 -27.46 14.55 -19.42
N SER A 7 -27.81 15.72 -18.89
CA SER A 7 -27.46 17.01 -19.49
C SER A 7 -25.98 17.35 -19.30
N GLU A 8 -25.40 16.98 -18.16
CA GLU A 8 -23.97 17.17 -17.89
C GLU A 8 -23.10 16.32 -18.82
N ILE A 9 -23.47 15.06 -19.06
CA ILE A 9 -22.84 14.21 -20.09
C ILE A 9 -22.95 14.85 -21.47
N ALA A 10 -24.12 15.38 -21.84
CA ALA A 10 -24.30 16.02 -23.14
C ALA A 10 -23.43 17.27 -23.30
N THR A 11 -23.41 18.16 -22.30
CA THR A 11 -22.56 19.35 -22.28
C THR A 11 -21.07 18.97 -22.30
N TRP A 12 -20.69 17.94 -21.54
CA TRP A 12 -19.33 17.42 -21.55
C TRP A 12 -18.97 16.86 -22.93
N LEU A 13 -19.85 16.06 -23.55
CA LEU A 13 -19.66 15.53 -24.90
C LEU A 13 -19.50 16.64 -25.95
N GLU A 14 -20.29 17.71 -25.84
CA GLU A 14 -20.25 18.89 -26.72
C GLU A 14 -18.98 19.73 -26.52
N SER A 15 -18.42 19.74 -25.31
CA SER A 15 -17.17 20.46 -24.99
C SER A 15 -15.93 19.81 -25.61
N LEU A 16 -16.06 18.57 -26.07
CA LEU A 16 -14.96 17.87 -26.73
C LEU A 16 -14.77 18.45 -28.11
N ALA A 17 -13.62 19.10 -28.32
CA ALA A 17 -13.23 19.52 -29.64
C ALA A 17 -13.29 18.32 -30.61
N PRO A 18 -13.73 18.51 -31.87
CA PRO A 18 -13.86 17.43 -32.84
C PRO A 18 -12.56 16.64 -33.07
N ASP A 19 -11.42 17.25 -32.74
CA ASP A 19 -10.08 16.68 -32.87
C ASP A 19 -9.57 16.00 -31.58
N ARG A 20 -10.35 16.03 -30.50
CA ARG A 20 -10.01 15.45 -29.20
C ARG A 20 -10.91 14.26 -28.91
N VAL A 21 -10.30 13.10 -28.74
CA VAL A 21 -11.00 11.97 -28.12
C VAL A 21 -11.03 12.22 -26.61
N PRO A 22 -12.22 12.20 -25.97
CA PRO A 22 -12.30 12.22 -24.53
C PRO A 22 -11.71 10.94 -23.96
N VAL A 23 -10.90 11.01 -22.90
CA VAL A 23 -10.24 9.79 -22.43
C VAL A 23 -10.76 9.22 -21.10
N ALA A 24 -11.44 10.01 -20.28
CA ALA A 24 -12.41 9.51 -19.32
C ALA A 24 -13.25 10.69 -18.83
N PRO A 25 -14.56 10.54 -18.59
CA PRO A 25 -15.31 11.58 -17.93
C PRO A 25 -14.90 11.62 -16.43
N PRO A 26 -15.21 12.71 -15.70
CA PRO A 26 -15.10 12.72 -14.25
C PRO A 26 -15.79 11.49 -13.62
N PRO A 27 -15.27 10.97 -12.49
CA PRO A 27 -15.79 9.74 -11.87
C PRO A 27 -17.28 9.80 -11.52
N GLU A 28 -17.79 11.00 -11.22
CA GLU A 28 -19.23 11.25 -10.99
C GLU A 28 -20.10 10.94 -12.21
N LEU A 29 -19.57 11.14 -13.41
CA LEU A 29 -20.26 10.91 -14.68
C LEU A 29 -20.14 9.44 -15.14
N LEU A 30 -19.09 8.70 -14.75
CA LEU A 30 -18.93 7.27 -15.05
C LEU A 30 -20.07 6.44 -14.47
N ALA A 31 -20.39 6.66 -13.19
CA ALA A 31 -21.46 5.94 -12.50
C ALA A 31 -22.81 6.12 -13.24
N HIS A 32 -23.07 7.33 -13.75
CA HIS A 32 -24.27 7.59 -14.53
C HIS A 32 -24.26 6.87 -15.88
N VAL A 33 -23.13 6.91 -16.61
CA VAL A 33 -23.00 6.26 -17.93
C VAL A 33 -23.23 4.76 -17.84
N ALA A 34 -22.61 4.10 -16.85
CA ALA A 34 -22.78 2.67 -16.64
C ALA A 34 -24.24 2.27 -16.36
N GLY A 35 -25.01 3.15 -15.70
CA GLY A 35 -26.43 2.92 -15.39
C GLY A 35 -27.43 3.42 -16.45
N CYS A 36 -27.03 4.34 -17.33
CA CYS A 36 -27.94 5.05 -18.24
C CYS A 36 -27.78 4.58 -19.69
N ARG A 37 -28.73 3.77 -20.17
CA ARG A 37 -28.76 3.26 -21.57
C ARG A 37 -28.65 4.36 -22.63
N ARG A 38 -29.20 5.56 -22.36
CA ARG A 38 -29.15 6.68 -23.30
C ARG A 38 -27.73 7.24 -23.43
N CYS A 39 -27.05 7.47 -22.31
CA CYS A 39 -25.67 7.95 -22.29
C CYS A 39 -24.72 6.89 -22.86
N HIS A 40 -24.95 5.63 -22.52
CA HIS A 40 -24.22 4.50 -23.09
C HIS A 40 -24.34 4.41 -24.62
N ALA A 41 -25.56 4.52 -25.17
CA ALA A 41 -25.78 4.54 -26.62
C ALA A 41 -25.14 5.76 -27.29
N ALA A 42 -25.20 6.94 -26.65
CA ALA A 42 -24.56 8.15 -27.16
C ALA A 42 -23.04 8.00 -27.25
N LEU A 43 -22.41 7.36 -26.26
CA LEU A 43 -20.97 7.07 -26.26
C LEU A 43 -20.58 6.07 -27.35
N LEU A 44 -21.38 5.01 -27.56
CA LEU A 44 -21.15 4.07 -28.65
C LEU A 44 -21.22 4.74 -30.03
N LEU A 45 -22.21 5.63 -30.23
CA LEU A 45 -22.33 6.39 -31.46
C LEU A 45 -21.15 7.35 -31.66
N LEU A 46 -20.68 8.00 -30.58
CA LEU A 46 -19.48 8.83 -30.63
C LEU A 46 -18.25 8.00 -31.02
N ALA A 47 -18.04 6.85 -30.38
CA ALA A 47 -16.91 5.97 -30.65
C ALA A 47 -16.91 5.49 -32.12
N ALA A 48 -18.05 5.03 -32.62
CA ALA A 48 -18.21 4.64 -34.02
C ALA A 48 -17.93 5.79 -34.98
N ALA A 49 -18.39 7.01 -34.65
CA ALA A 49 -18.11 8.20 -35.46
C ALA A 49 -16.61 8.55 -35.49
N GLN A 50 -15.89 8.37 -34.38
CA GLN A 50 -14.45 8.65 -34.27
C GLN A 50 -13.58 7.58 -34.95
N LEU A 51 -14.00 6.33 -34.88
CA LEU A 51 -13.33 5.20 -35.55
C LEU A 51 -13.62 5.21 -37.06
N GLY A 52 -14.75 5.76 -37.49
CA GLY A 52 -15.17 5.78 -38.89
C GLY A 52 -15.74 4.44 -39.38
N GLU A 53 -16.01 3.52 -38.46
CA GLU A 53 -16.55 2.19 -38.74
C GLU A 53 -17.52 1.74 -37.65
N ALA A 54 -18.34 0.73 -37.98
CA ALA A 54 -19.22 0.10 -37.01
C ALA A 54 -18.37 -0.67 -36.00
N TRP A 55 -18.31 -0.15 -34.78
CA TRP A 55 -17.56 -0.77 -33.69
C TRP A 55 -18.49 -1.52 -32.76
N SER A 56 -18.10 -2.75 -32.43
CA SER A 56 -18.75 -3.56 -31.41
C SER A 56 -17.78 -3.68 -30.24
N PRO A 57 -18.13 -3.19 -29.03
CA PRO A 57 -17.27 -3.36 -27.88
C PRO A 57 -17.07 -4.85 -27.59
N ALA A 58 -15.83 -5.21 -27.24
CA ALA A 58 -15.49 -6.52 -26.71
C ALA A 58 -16.06 -6.70 -25.29
N GLU A 59 -16.00 -7.93 -24.80
CA GLU A 59 -16.31 -8.22 -23.40
C GLU A 59 -15.34 -7.44 -22.49
N LEU A 60 -15.84 -6.99 -21.34
CA LEU A 60 -15.06 -6.17 -20.40
C LEU A 60 -14.15 -7.09 -19.58
N ASP A 61 -12.85 -7.10 -19.90
CA ASP A 61 -11.82 -7.83 -19.15
C ASP A 61 -10.83 -6.85 -18.51
N CYS A 62 -10.76 -6.87 -17.17
CA CYS A 62 -9.86 -6.01 -16.41
C CYS A 62 -8.39 -6.38 -16.61
N ASP A 63 -8.10 -7.68 -16.79
CA ASP A 63 -6.71 -8.15 -16.93
C ASP A 63 -6.17 -7.67 -18.27
N GLN A 64 -6.92 -7.87 -19.36
CA GLN A 64 -6.58 -7.34 -20.67
C GLN A 64 -6.45 -5.81 -20.66
N CYS A 65 -7.39 -5.10 -20.00
CA CYS A 65 -7.30 -3.66 -19.89
C CYS A 65 -6.03 -3.24 -19.15
N SER A 66 -5.69 -3.90 -18.04
CA SER A 66 -4.51 -3.59 -17.23
C SER A 66 -3.21 -3.77 -18.02
N ASP A 67 -3.12 -4.83 -18.82
CA ASP A 67 -1.94 -5.13 -19.64
C ASP A 67 -1.74 -4.10 -20.77
N ASP A 68 -2.83 -3.66 -21.41
CA ASP A 68 -2.79 -2.74 -22.55
C ASP A 68 -2.86 -1.25 -22.16
N LEU A 69 -3.23 -0.93 -20.91
CA LEU A 69 -3.38 0.45 -20.43
C LEU A 69 -2.11 1.31 -20.57
N PRO A 70 -0.89 0.81 -20.25
CA PRO A 70 0.33 1.61 -20.43
C PRO A 70 0.56 2.00 -21.89
N ALA A 71 0.39 1.06 -22.82
CA ALA A 71 0.57 1.29 -24.25
C ALA A 71 -0.46 2.30 -24.78
N PHE A 72 -1.71 2.19 -24.34
CA PHE A 72 -2.76 3.15 -24.65
C PHE A 72 -2.39 4.58 -24.20
N ILE A 73 -1.88 4.74 -22.97
CA ILE A 73 -1.46 6.04 -22.42
C ILE A 73 -0.29 6.63 -23.22
N ASP A 74 0.70 5.82 -23.60
CA ASP A 74 1.84 6.28 -24.39
C ASP A 74 1.40 6.74 -25.79
N VAL A 75 0.59 5.96 -26.50
CA VAL A 75 0.04 6.37 -27.81
C VAL A 75 -0.82 7.62 -27.67
N GLN A 76 -1.61 7.74 -26.61
CA GLN A 76 -2.40 8.92 -26.35
C GLN A 76 -1.52 10.17 -26.17
N ARG A 77 -0.41 10.05 -25.44
CA ARG A 77 0.54 11.15 -25.19
C ARG A 77 1.25 11.56 -26.47
N ASP A 78 1.74 10.59 -27.23
CA ASP A 78 2.68 10.83 -28.32
C ASP A 78 1.96 11.12 -29.65
N GLU A 79 0.80 10.50 -29.89
CA GLU A 79 0.04 10.58 -31.15
C GLU A 79 -1.37 11.18 -30.97
N GLY A 80 -1.83 11.36 -29.74
CA GLY A 80 -3.12 11.94 -29.40
C GLY A 80 -4.24 10.89 -29.22
N GLY A 81 -5.32 11.29 -28.56
CA GLY A 81 -6.40 10.37 -28.16
C GLY A 81 -7.10 9.65 -29.31
N ARG A 82 -7.08 10.20 -30.53
CA ARG A 82 -7.68 9.52 -31.70
C ARG A 82 -6.86 8.35 -32.20
N ALA A 83 -5.53 8.43 -32.11
CA ALA A 83 -4.66 7.30 -32.41
C ALA A 83 -4.86 6.20 -31.36
N ALA A 84 -4.85 6.57 -30.07
CA ALA A 84 -5.05 5.65 -28.97
C ALA A 84 -6.40 4.91 -29.03
N LEU A 85 -7.50 5.61 -29.34
CA LEU A 85 -8.81 4.99 -29.53
C LEU A 85 -8.84 3.99 -30.70
N ARG A 86 -8.13 4.25 -31.78
CA ARG A 86 -8.09 3.34 -32.94
C ARG A 86 -7.28 2.09 -32.65
N GLU A 87 -6.18 2.23 -31.92
CA GLU A 87 -5.26 1.13 -31.63
C GLU A 87 -5.73 0.28 -30.46
N TYR A 88 -6.28 0.90 -29.41
CA TYR A 88 -6.80 0.23 -28.21
C TYR A 88 -8.26 0.62 -27.91
N PRO A 89 -9.21 0.35 -28.82
CA PRO A 89 -10.62 0.70 -28.60
C PRO A 89 -11.24 -0.01 -27.39
N HIS A 90 -10.73 -1.19 -27.02
CA HIS A 90 -11.18 -1.94 -25.85
C HIS A 90 -10.77 -1.27 -24.55
N VAL A 91 -9.54 -0.72 -24.43
CA VAL A 91 -9.10 0.02 -23.25
C VAL A 91 -9.98 1.24 -23.06
N TRP A 92 -10.17 2.03 -24.11
CA TRP A 92 -11.05 3.20 -24.06
C TRP A 92 -12.46 2.83 -23.59
N TRP A 93 -13.05 1.76 -24.14
CA TRP A 93 -14.35 1.26 -23.72
C TRP A 93 -14.40 0.84 -22.25
N HIS A 94 -13.37 0.14 -21.80
CA HIS A 94 -13.28 -0.41 -20.46
C HIS A 94 -13.22 0.70 -19.41
N LEU A 95 -12.48 1.78 -19.70
CA LEU A 95 -12.42 2.98 -18.86
C LEU A 95 -13.80 3.66 -18.68
N TRP A 96 -14.79 3.41 -19.55
CA TRP A 96 -16.15 3.92 -19.34
C TRP A 96 -16.99 3.13 -18.33
N HIS A 97 -16.53 1.94 -17.95
CA HIS A 97 -17.33 0.97 -17.19
C HIS A 97 -16.63 0.45 -15.93
N CYS A 98 -15.31 0.56 -15.85
CA CYS A 98 -14.53 0.07 -14.74
C CYS A 98 -13.92 1.24 -13.94
N PRO A 99 -14.47 1.56 -12.75
CA PRO A 99 -13.93 2.66 -11.92
C PRO A 99 -12.49 2.39 -11.47
N ASP A 100 -12.15 1.13 -11.20
CA ASP A 100 -10.82 0.73 -10.75
C ASP A 100 -9.76 1.00 -11.84
N CYS A 101 -10.05 0.64 -13.09
CA CYS A 101 -9.14 0.94 -14.21
C CYS A 101 -9.02 2.45 -14.49
N VAL A 102 -10.08 3.22 -14.25
CA VAL A 102 -10.04 4.69 -14.35
C VAL A 102 -9.16 5.30 -13.27
N GLU A 103 -9.21 4.79 -12.04
CA GLU A 103 -8.35 5.24 -10.96
C GLU A 103 -6.87 5.03 -11.33
N VAL A 104 -6.52 3.83 -11.83
CA VAL A 104 -5.16 3.54 -12.31
C VAL A 104 -4.76 4.47 -13.46
N TYR A 105 -5.65 4.67 -14.44
CA TYR A 105 -5.41 5.60 -15.55
C TYR A 105 -5.12 7.03 -15.07
N HIS A 106 -5.94 7.56 -14.16
CA HIS A 106 -5.74 8.90 -13.59
C HIS A 106 -4.47 9.00 -12.76
N MET A 107 -4.13 7.97 -11.99
CA MET A 107 -2.89 7.92 -11.23
C MET A 107 -1.68 8.00 -12.17
N VAL A 108 -1.65 7.23 -13.26
CA VAL A 108 -0.56 7.25 -14.24
C VAL A 108 -0.45 8.62 -14.91
N LEU A 109 -1.56 9.21 -15.35
CA LEU A 109 -1.54 10.57 -15.91
C LEU A 109 -1.03 11.61 -14.90
N THR A 110 -1.43 11.51 -13.64
CA THR A 110 -0.96 12.41 -12.57
C THR A 110 0.54 12.29 -12.39
N LEU A 111 1.08 11.06 -12.41
CA LEU A 111 2.52 10.82 -12.33
C LEU A 111 3.27 11.38 -13.54
N GLN A 112 2.77 11.16 -14.76
CA GLN A 112 3.36 11.72 -15.98
C GLN A 112 3.37 13.26 -15.97
N GLN A 113 2.29 13.88 -15.49
CA GLN A 113 2.23 15.33 -15.34
C GLN A 113 3.24 15.83 -14.30
N ALA A 114 3.33 15.19 -13.14
CA ALA A 114 4.30 15.53 -12.11
C ALA A 114 5.74 15.34 -12.61
N GLU A 115 6.00 14.33 -13.44
CA GLU A 115 7.29 14.12 -14.10
C GLU A 115 7.62 15.27 -15.05
N ALA A 116 6.69 15.63 -15.94
CA ALA A 116 6.86 16.72 -16.90
C ALA A 116 7.08 18.08 -16.21
N GLU A 117 6.48 18.28 -15.03
CA GLU A 117 6.64 19.48 -14.21
C GLU A 117 7.86 19.41 -13.26
N LEU A 118 8.64 18.32 -13.28
CA LEU A 118 9.77 18.07 -12.38
C LEU A 118 9.39 18.14 -10.89
N GLN A 119 8.15 17.77 -10.54
CA GLN A 119 7.62 17.76 -9.18
C GLN A 119 7.79 16.41 -8.48
N LEU A 120 8.18 15.37 -9.20
CA LEU A 120 8.46 14.08 -8.58
C LEU A 120 9.65 14.20 -7.63
N PRO A 121 9.55 13.68 -6.39
CA PRO A 121 10.71 13.58 -5.52
C PRO A 121 11.78 12.75 -6.23
N PRO A 122 13.08 13.05 -6.03
CA PRO A 122 14.13 12.26 -6.62
C PRO A 122 13.92 10.80 -6.23
N LEU A 123 13.83 9.92 -7.24
CA LEU A 123 13.75 8.49 -6.98
C LEU A 123 14.91 8.13 -6.05
N PRO A 124 14.68 7.38 -4.96
CA PRO A 124 15.74 6.91 -4.11
C PRO A 124 16.50 5.81 -4.86
N LEU A 125 17.26 6.17 -5.90
CA LEU A 125 18.06 5.24 -6.70
C LEU A 125 19.03 4.44 -5.82
N TRP A 126 19.39 4.99 -4.66
CA TRP A 126 20.17 4.32 -3.62
C TRP A 126 19.48 3.11 -2.97
N SER A 127 18.13 3.02 -3.02
CA SER A 127 17.37 1.82 -2.63
C SER A 127 17.27 0.78 -3.76
N LEU A 128 17.54 1.16 -5.02
CA LEU A 128 17.53 0.26 -6.17
C LEU A 128 18.91 -0.30 -6.51
N VAL A 129 19.98 0.27 -5.95
CA VAL A 129 21.24 -0.45 -5.84
C VAL A 129 20.90 -1.68 -4.99
N PRO A 130 21.01 -2.90 -5.52
CA PRO A 130 20.97 -4.08 -4.68
C PRO A 130 21.98 -3.79 -3.59
N GLN A 131 21.52 -3.60 -2.35
CA GLN A 131 22.42 -3.55 -1.22
C GLN A 131 23.35 -4.73 -1.45
N PRO A 132 24.68 -4.51 -1.57
CA PRO A 132 25.60 -5.60 -1.86
C PRO A 132 25.17 -6.70 -0.92
N GLU A 133 24.76 -7.86 -1.45
CA GLU A 133 24.27 -8.95 -0.62
C GLU A 133 25.36 -9.12 0.42
N VAL A 134 25.13 -8.58 1.61
CA VAL A 134 26.06 -8.67 2.72
C VAL A 134 25.83 -10.11 3.08
N ALA A 135 26.60 -10.99 2.42
CA ALA A 135 26.39 -12.42 2.32
C ALA A 135 25.73 -12.85 3.60
N HIS A 136 24.40 -13.10 3.56
CA HIS A 136 23.55 -13.12 4.75
C HIS A 136 24.20 -14.04 5.77
N ARG A 137 24.93 -13.40 6.68
CA ARG A 137 25.89 -14.02 7.58
C ARG A 137 25.03 -14.41 8.76
N ALA A 138 24.81 -15.71 8.89
CA ALA A 138 24.05 -16.37 9.96
C ALA A 138 23.10 -15.39 10.68
N GLN A 139 22.08 -14.90 9.97
CA GLN A 139 20.99 -14.20 10.64
C GLN A 139 20.29 -15.28 11.47
N ALA A 140 20.56 -15.29 12.77
CA ALA A 140 19.71 -15.99 13.73
C ALA A 140 18.35 -15.28 13.69
N THR A 141 17.50 -15.72 12.75
CA THR A 141 16.14 -15.21 12.61
C THR A 141 15.31 -15.93 13.65
N LEU A 142 15.24 -15.34 14.84
CA LEU A 142 14.38 -15.82 15.91
C LEU A 142 12.92 -15.44 15.62
N ALA A 143 12.30 -16.09 14.65
CA ALA A 143 10.90 -15.80 14.33
C ALA A 143 9.98 -16.21 15.49
N ILE A 144 9.57 -15.24 16.30
CA ILE A 144 8.67 -15.44 17.44
C ILE A 144 7.22 -15.39 16.93
N HIS A 145 6.65 -16.54 16.63
CA HIS A 145 5.25 -16.62 16.23
C HIS A 145 4.33 -16.72 17.46
N ASN A 146 3.21 -15.99 17.43
CA ASN A 146 2.14 -15.97 18.46
C ASN A 146 2.48 -15.20 19.75
N PHE A 147 2.74 -13.90 19.62
CA PHE A 147 2.75 -13.00 20.77
C PHE A 147 1.32 -12.58 21.15
N ALA A 148 0.79 -13.15 22.22
CA ALA A 148 -0.52 -12.76 22.75
C ALA A 148 -0.35 -11.65 23.80
N LEU A 149 -0.74 -10.43 23.44
CA LEU A 149 -0.94 -9.34 24.40
C LEU A 149 -2.22 -9.62 25.20
N ALA A 150 -2.13 -10.48 26.19
CA ALA A 150 -3.18 -10.58 27.18
C ALA A 150 -2.96 -9.46 28.21
N PRO A 151 -3.91 -8.51 28.40
CA PRO A 151 -3.88 -7.67 29.58
C PRO A 151 -3.97 -8.60 30.78
N THR A 152 -2.88 -8.76 31.52
CA THR A 152 -2.91 -9.52 32.77
C THR A 152 -3.85 -8.80 33.71
N LEU A 153 -5.02 -9.40 33.96
CA LEU A 153 -5.95 -8.95 34.99
C LEU A 153 -5.15 -8.78 36.30
N PRO A 154 -5.38 -7.70 37.06
CA PRO A 154 -4.64 -7.43 38.28
C PRO A 154 -4.74 -8.62 39.22
N GLN A 155 -3.61 -9.28 39.52
CA GLN A 155 -3.56 -10.24 40.61
C GLN A 155 -3.82 -9.48 41.92
N PRO A 156 -4.76 -9.95 42.76
CA PRO A 156 -4.97 -9.32 44.05
C PRO A 156 -3.78 -9.63 44.96
N ALA A 157 -3.21 -8.57 45.55
CA ALA A 157 -2.16 -8.55 46.57
C ALA A 157 -0.70 -8.67 46.11
N LEU A 158 -0.18 -7.62 45.45
CA LEU A 158 1.23 -7.25 45.56
C LEU A 158 1.36 -5.98 46.44
N PRO A 159 2.38 -5.89 47.30
CA PRO A 159 2.57 -4.76 48.20
C PRO A 159 2.79 -3.45 47.42
N ALA A 160 2.23 -2.37 47.95
CA ALA A 160 2.28 -1.03 47.38
C ALA A 160 3.74 -0.59 47.14
N GLY A 161 4.11 -0.41 45.87
CA GLY A 161 5.46 0.02 45.46
C GLY A 161 5.89 -0.53 44.10
N VAL A 162 5.26 -1.59 43.60
CA VAL A 162 5.50 -2.11 42.25
C VAL A 162 4.61 -1.35 41.27
N ALA A 163 5.20 -0.52 40.40
CA ALA A 163 4.47 0.10 39.31
C ALA A 163 3.77 -1.00 38.48
N MET A 164 2.45 -0.92 38.36
CA MET A 164 1.64 -1.81 37.54
C MET A 164 2.04 -1.65 36.06
N GLY A 165 3.06 -2.38 35.64
CA GLY A 165 3.38 -2.57 34.23
C GLY A 165 2.64 -3.78 33.72
N MET A 166 1.87 -3.63 32.64
CA MET A 166 1.27 -4.74 31.91
C MET A 166 2.42 -5.61 31.36
N THR A 167 2.83 -6.62 32.12
CA THR A 167 4.00 -7.42 31.79
C THR A 167 3.54 -8.55 30.87
N VAL A 168 3.50 -8.27 29.58
CA VAL A 168 3.28 -9.30 28.57
C VAL A 168 4.60 -10.04 28.41
N HIS A 169 4.63 -11.29 28.85
CA HIS A 169 5.85 -12.10 28.88
C HIS A 169 5.80 -13.07 27.70
N TYR A 170 6.70 -12.89 26.74
CA TYR A 170 7.08 -13.99 25.85
C TYR A 170 8.36 -14.61 26.39
N ALA A 171 8.38 -15.94 26.46
CA ALA A 171 9.58 -16.72 26.74
C ALA A 171 9.69 -17.79 25.65
N GLY A 172 10.64 -17.61 24.74
CA GLY A 172 10.91 -18.54 23.65
C GLY A 172 12.32 -19.09 23.74
N HIS A 173 12.52 -20.27 23.18
CA HIS A 173 13.83 -20.84 22.97
C HIS A 173 13.98 -21.14 21.49
N ASP A 174 15.09 -20.69 20.91
CA ASP A 174 15.64 -21.22 19.66
C ASP A 174 16.99 -21.83 19.99
N GLN A 175 17.41 -22.80 19.20
CA GLN A 175 18.39 -23.87 19.47
C GLN A 175 19.52 -23.58 20.48
N ASP A 176 20.05 -22.35 20.55
CA ASP A 176 21.12 -21.93 21.48
C ASP A 176 20.79 -20.71 22.39
N TYR A 177 19.62 -20.09 22.25
CA TYR A 177 19.26 -18.84 22.93
C TYR A 177 17.86 -18.88 23.56
N ALA A 178 17.77 -18.47 24.82
CA ALA A 178 16.52 -18.07 25.45
C ALA A 178 16.28 -16.59 25.16
N CYS A 179 15.06 -16.26 24.71
CA CYS A 179 14.63 -14.89 24.46
C CYS A 179 13.41 -14.59 25.32
N GLU A 180 13.51 -13.51 26.10
CA GLU A 180 12.42 -12.96 26.89
C GLU A 180 12.06 -11.57 26.36
N ALA A 181 10.79 -11.33 26.06
CA ALA A 181 10.30 -10.03 25.65
C ALA A 181 9.18 -9.55 26.58
N HIS A 182 9.30 -8.31 27.04
CA HIS A 182 8.37 -7.66 27.96
C HIS A 182 7.95 -6.30 27.44
N VAL A 183 6.64 -6.03 27.43
CA VAL A 183 6.14 -4.68 27.19
C VAL A 183 6.19 -3.88 28.49
N ARG A 184 6.76 -2.68 28.46
CA ARG A 184 6.86 -1.77 29.61
C ARG A 184 6.45 -0.36 29.21
N GLN A 185 5.78 0.33 30.13
CA GLN A 185 5.51 1.76 29.99
C GLN A 185 6.57 2.55 30.77
N LEU A 186 7.24 3.49 30.10
CA LEU A 186 8.21 4.40 30.69
C LEU A 186 7.84 5.83 30.26
N SER A 187 7.64 6.73 31.22
CA SER A 187 7.31 8.14 30.95
C SER A 187 6.12 8.32 29.99
N ASP A 188 5.06 7.55 30.19
CA ASP A 188 3.84 7.53 29.34
C ASP A 188 4.04 7.00 27.91
N GLN A 189 5.20 6.41 27.62
CA GLN A 189 5.50 5.78 26.33
C GLN A 189 5.70 4.27 26.50
N TRP A 190 5.37 3.51 25.45
CA TRP A 190 5.45 2.05 25.46
C TRP A 190 6.71 1.57 24.76
N TYR A 191 7.38 0.60 25.38
CA TYR A 191 8.61 -0.02 24.91
C TYR A 191 8.51 -1.54 25.02
N VAL A 192 9.10 -2.25 24.07
CA VAL A 192 9.35 -3.69 24.17
C VAL A 192 10.79 -3.87 24.64
N GLN A 193 10.96 -4.37 25.86
CA GLN A 193 12.26 -4.75 26.39
C GLN A 193 12.52 -6.22 26.05
N VAL A 194 13.62 -6.48 25.37
CA VAL A 194 14.04 -7.82 24.93
C VAL A 194 15.31 -8.19 25.69
N THR A 195 15.38 -9.41 26.18
CA THR A 195 16.55 -9.99 26.87
C THR A 195 16.90 -11.30 26.21
N LEU A 196 18.18 -11.47 25.87
CA LEU A 196 18.72 -12.70 25.28
C LEU A 196 19.70 -13.37 26.25
N ALA A 197 19.59 -14.69 26.39
CA ALA A 197 20.52 -15.51 27.16
C ALA A 197 20.98 -16.72 26.32
N PRO A 198 22.30 -16.89 26.06
CA PRO A 198 23.40 -16.03 26.50
C PRO A 198 23.39 -14.63 25.83
N PRO A 199 24.03 -13.61 26.44
CA PRO A 199 24.12 -12.27 25.86
C PRO A 199 24.80 -12.28 24.49
N LEU A 200 24.17 -11.61 23.52
CA LEU A 200 24.70 -11.42 22.17
C LEU A 200 24.95 -9.94 21.88
N ALA A 201 25.96 -9.66 21.06
CA ALA A 201 26.16 -8.35 20.47
C ALA A 201 25.39 -8.27 19.16
N GLY A 202 24.59 -7.21 18.97
CA GLY A 202 23.81 -7.03 17.75
C GLY A 202 22.70 -6.00 17.90
N THR A 203 21.84 -5.92 16.91
CA THR A 203 20.64 -5.09 16.90
C THR A 203 19.40 -5.97 16.90
N VAL A 204 18.49 -5.73 17.83
CA VAL A 204 17.16 -6.33 17.80
C VAL A 204 16.30 -5.51 16.85
N VAL A 205 15.61 -6.19 15.94
CA VAL A 205 14.63 -5.63 15.02
C VAL A 205 13.27 -6.21 15.38
N LEU A 206 12.31 -5.35 15.64
CA LEU A 206 10.91 -5.72 15.88
C LEU A 206 10.07 -5.21 14.72
N GLN A 207 9.40 -6.11 14.02
CA GLN A 207 8.45 -5.76 12.97
C GLN A 207 7.01 -5.92 13.48
N LEU A 208 6.24 -4.83 13.34
CA LEU A 208 4.85 -4.65 13.74
C LEU A 208 4.06 -4.22 12.51
N ASP A 209 3.51 -5.17 11.77
CA ASP A 209 2.83 -4.90 10.50
C ASP A 209 3.74 -4.11 9.52
N THR A 210 3.49 -2.81 9.33
CA THR A 210 4.31 -1.89 8.51
C THR A 210 5.41 -1.16 9.29
N ALA A 211 5.38 -1.18 10.62
CA ALA A 211 6.35 -0.49 11.47
C ALA A 211 7.56 -1.38 11.77
N ILE A 212 8.76 -0.80 11.67
CA ILE A 212 10.02 -1.47 12.00
C ILE A 212 10.73 -0.67 13.09
N LEU A 213 10.98 -1.31 14.23
CA LEU A 213 11.72 -0.74 15.35
C LEU A 213 13.06 -1.45 15.47
N ARG A 214 14.12 -0.70 15.76
CA ARG A 214 15.48 -1.23 15.89
C ARG A 214 16.12 -0.69 17.16
N ALA A 215 16.77 -1.56 17.94
CA ALA A 215 17.53 -1.16 19.11
C ALA A 215 18.76 -2.07 19.32
N PRO A 216 19.94 -1.50 19.60
CA PRO A 216 21.13 -2.30 19.89
C PRO A 216 20.98 -3.07 21.21
N LEU A 217 21.54 -4.27 21.25
CA LEU A 217 21.75 -5.05 22.47
C LEU A 217 22.90 -4.44 23.27
N ASP A 218 22.70 -4.28 24.56
CA ASP A 218 23.76 -3.93 25.49
C ASP A 218 24.64 -5.15 25.84
N HIS A 219 25.65 -4.90 26.69
CA HIS A 219 26.57 -5.94 27.18
C HIS A 219 25.90 -7.03 28.02
N GLU A 220 24.67 -6.82 28.50
CA GLU A 220 23.86 -7.81 29.22
C GLU A 220 22.89 -8.55 28.28
N GLY A 221 22.94 -8.28 26.96
CA GLY A 221 22.04 -8.88 25.98
C GLY A 221 20.63 -8.29 26.04
N ARG A 222 20.48 -7.02 26.46
CA ARG A 222 19.18 -6.34 26.55
C ARG A 222 19.03 -5.24 25.52
N ALA A 223 17.84 -5.11 24.95
CA ALA A 223 17.46 -4.02 24.05
C ALA A 223 16.09 -3.46 24.44
N ALA A 224 15.87 -2.16 24.24
CA ALA A 224 14.59 -1.50 24.45
C ALA A 224 14.10 -0.89 23.13
N LEU A 225 13.05 -1.47 22.55
CA LEU A 225 12.46 -1.06 21.29
C LEU A 225 11.27 -0.14 21.54
N GLY A 226 11.39 1.12 21.13
CA GLY A 226 10.33 2.11 21.25
C GLY A 226 10.86 3.55 21.18
N PRO A 227 10.00 4.55 21.44
CA PRO A 227 8.60 4.40 21.81
C PRO A 227 7.75 3.89 20.63
N PHE A 228 6.70 3.11 20.89
CA PHE A 228 5.74 2.72 19.86
C PHE A 228 4.31 3.16 20.19
N PRO A 229 3.52 3.59 19.17
CA PRO A 229 2.14 4.00 19.36
C PRO A 229 1.26 2.82 19.80
N LEU A 230 0.45 3.01 20.84
CA LEU A 230 -0.47 1.97 21.30
C LEU A 230 -1.57 1.68 20.27
N GLU A 231 -1.82 2.61 19.34
CA GLU A 231 -2.76 2.40 18.22
C GLU A 231 -2.32 1.25 17.29
N LEU A 232 -1.03 0.89 17.28
CA LEU A 232 -0.52 -0.27 16.53
C LEU A 232 -0.83 -1.62 17.20
N LEU A 233 -1.32 -1.61 18.44
CA LEU A 233 -1.78 -2.81 19.13
C LEU A 233 -3.28 -2.98 18.92
N PRO A 234 -3.73 -3.82 17.96
CA PRO A 234 -5.14 -4.09 17.75
C PRO A 234 -5.80 -4.56 19.06
N HIS A 235 -6.88 -3.87 19.43
CA HIS A 235 -7.60 -4.14 20.66
C HIS A 235 -8.14 -5.56 20.68
N GLY A 236 -7.64 -6.39 21.59
CA GLY A 236 -8.12 -7.76 21.78
C GLY A 236 -7.65 -8.77 20.74
N THR A 237 -6.65 -8.43 19.92
CA THR A 237 -6.11 -9.34 18.90
C THR A 237 -4.68 -9.75 19.25
N THR A 238 -4.35 -11.01 18.99
CA THR A 238 -2.97 -11.49 18.97
C THR A 238 -2.20 -10.77 17.87
N VAL A 239 -1.08 -10.10 18.22
CA VAL A 239 -0.19 -9.46 17.26
C VAL A 239 0.95 -10.41 16.97
N SER A 240 1.22 -10.68 15.71
CA SER A 240 2.45 -11.39 15.36
C SER A 240 3.61 -10.39 15.43
N LEU A 241 4.55 -10.62 16.33
CA LEU A 241 5.78 -9.85 16.46
C LEU A 241 6.90 -10.64 15.81
N ASP A 242 7.43 -10.16 14.68
CA ASP A 242 8.66 -10.76 14.16
C ASP A 242 9.86 -10.08 14.84
N LEU A 243 10.62 -10.88 15.59
CA LEU A 243 11.81 -10.43 16.30
C LEU A 243 13.04 -10.98 15.60
N ARG A 244 13.96 -10.12 15.18
CA ARG A 244 15.17 -10.55 14.48
C ARG A 244 16.39 -9.98 15.18
N VAL A 245 17.44 -10.77 15.33
CA VAL A 245 18.70 -10.31 15.91
C VAL A 245 19.74 -10.23 14.78
N GLU A 246 20.19 -9.02 14.50
CA GLU A 246 21.24 -8.73 13.53
C GLU A 246 22.58 -8.62 14.27
N THR A 247 23.43 -9.64 14.22
CA THR A 247 24.75 -9.63 14.89
C THR A 247 25.82 -8.95 14.03
N GLU A 248 26.63 -8.05 14.61
CA GLU A 248 27.81 -7.48 13.94
C GLU A 248 28.99 -8.46 14.04
N ASP A 249 29.65 -8.71 12.92
CA ASP A 249 30.78 -9.64 12.85
C ASP A 249 32.02 -9.03 13.53
N ARG A 250 32.68 -9.81 14.39
CA ARG A 250 33.89 -9.40 15.13
C ARG A 250 35.15 -9.71 14.35
#